data_AF-A0A3A9SAR5-F1
#
_entry.id   AF-A0A3A9SAR5-F1
#
_cell.length_a   1.000
_cell.length_b   1.000
_cell.length_c   1.000
_cell.angle_alpha   90.00
_cell.angle_beta   90.00
_cell.angle_gamma   90.00
#
_symmetry.space_group_name_H-M   'P 1'
#
loop_
_entity.id
_entity.type
_entity.pdbx_description
1 polymer ?
#
loop_
_entity_poly.entity_id
_entity_poly.type
_entity_poly.pdbx_seq_one_letter_code
_entity_poly.pdbx_strand_id
1 'polypeptide(L)'
;MSAQRELRLQFRKERAIGSLRHVRGIFFTRRESQVERRFEDLRSKIKEKIISQMDFSKDISDEEMLAIIDELMARELRNLAVSVEERKRLRTGIFHSIRKLDILQQLVDDPSVTEIMINGADSIFIERDGKLTKHETIFESKEKLEDVVQQIVASCNRVVNEASPIVDARLENGSRVNIVLPPIALNGPVITIRRFPENPMTMDRLIRFGALTDYLRDYLAVLVKAGYNIFISGGTGSGKTTFLNALSNYIPKDSRVLTIEDNAELQIREVPNLVRLEARNANVEGCKEITIRDLIKSSLRMRPDRIIVGEVRGSECVDMLQAMNTGHIAMSTGHSNSAEDMLARIETMVLMGMDIPLPAIRGQIASGIDIIVHLGRLRDRSRKLLEICEIKKELDSVSGKILTNPLFRFEETHESDKGIIKGEWRKVGEIKNTEKLLSSGYKLPPLP
;
A
#
# COMPACT_ATOMS: atom_id res chain seq x y z
N MET A 1 -4.40 6.54 68.07
CA MET A 1 -4.12 5.09 68.19
C MET A 1 -5.03 4.18 67.35
N SER A 2 -6.09 4.69 66.68
CA SER A 2 -6.98 3.87 65.82
C SER A 2 -6.47 3.70 64.38
N ALA A 3 -5.91 4.75 63.76
CA ALA A 3 -5.47 4.71 62.36
C ALA A 3 -4.26 3.77 62.09
N GLN A 4 -3.34 3.62 63.04
CA GLN A 4 -2.21 2.69 62.89
C GLN A 4 -2.59 1.20 63.06
N ARG A 5 -3.73 0.91 63.71
CA ARG A 5 -4.24 -0.46 63.86
C ARG A 5 -4.98 -0.93 62.60
N GLU A 6 -5.71 -0.03 61.94
CA GLU A 6 -6.35 -0.33 60.65
C GLU A 6 -5.33 -0.56 59.53
N LEU A 7 -4.26 0.26 59.46
CA LEU A 7 -3.18 0.02 58.49
C LEU A 7 -2.51 -1.36 58.69
N ARG A 8 -2.27 -1.77 59.94
CA ARG A 8 -1.64 -3.08 60.22
C ARG A 8 -2.53 -4.27 59.89
N LEU A 9 -3.85 -4.13 59.95
CA LEU A 9 -4.81 -5.17 59.53
C LEU A 9 -4.95 -5.25 58.00
N GLN A 10 -4.87 -4.11 57.31
CA GLN A 10 -4.90 -4.04 55.84
C GLN A 10 -3.63 -4.64 55.23
N PHE A 11 -2.45 -4.33 55.78
CA PHE A 11 -1.16 -4.91 55.39
C PHE A 11 -1.05 -6.43 55.64
N ARG A 12 -1.75 -6.96 56.66
CA ARG A 12 -1.79 -8.42 56.92
C ARG A 12 -2.72 -9.16 55.95
N LYS A 13 -3.82 -8.55 55.50
CA LYS A 13 -4.69 -9.13 54.44
C LYS A 13 -4.01 -9.09 53.06
N GLU A 14 -3.27 -8.04 52.73
CA GLU A 14 -2.53 -7.96 51.46
C GLU A 14 -1.37 -8.95 51.39
N ARG A 15 -0.66 -9.23 52.51
CA ARG A 15 0.36 -10.29 52.54
C ARG A 15 -0.22 -11.70 52.43
N ALA A 16 -1.44 -11.94 52.90
CA ALA A 16 -2.11 -13.24 52.75
C ALA A 16 -2.65 -13.45 51.32
N ILE A 17 -3.04 -12.39 50.61
CA ILE A 17 -3.49 -12.48 49.20
C ILE A 17 -2.28 -12.47 48.23
N GLY A 18 -1.18 -11.80 48.61
CA GLY A 18 0.09 -11.80 47.88
C GLY A 18 0.81 -13.15 47.90
N SER A 19 0.72 -13.92 48.99
CA SER A 19 1.33 -15.25 49.05
C SER A 19 0.53 -16.33 48.30
N LEU A 20 -0.78 -16.13 48.09
CA LEU A 20 -1.60 -17.02 47.24
C LEU A 20 -1.49 -16.71 45.74
N ARG A 21 -1.11 -15.47 45.35
CA ARG A 21 -0.81 -15.12 43.94
C ARG A 21 0.61 -15.48 43.52
N HIS A 22 1.59 -15.43 44.42
CA HIS A 22 2.97 -15.85 44.10
C HIS A 22 3.14 -17.37 43.93
N VAL A 23 2.22 -18.18 44.45
CA VAL A 23 2.27 -19.65 44.25
C VAL A 23 1.55 -20.09 42.97
N ARG A 24 0.71 -19.23 42.36
CA ARG A 24 0.09 -19.51 41.03
C ARG A 24 0.84 -18.89 39.85
N GLY A 25 1.65 -17.85 40.05
CA GLY A 25 2.44 -17.20 38.99
C GLY A 25 3.81 -17.81 38.71
N ILE A 26 4.35 -18.63 39.61
CA ILE A 26 5.67 -19.30 39.43
C ILE A 26 5.51 -20.70 38.79
N PHE A 27 4.27 -21.19 38.65
CA PHE A 27 3.94 -22.44 37.98
C PHE A 27 3.49 -22.29 36.52
N PHE A 28 3.41 -21.05 36.02
CA PHE A 28 3.53 -20.74 34.60
C PHE A 28 5.03 -20.50 34.29
N THR A 29 5.82 -21.36 33.67
CA THR A 29 5.66 -22.72 33.17
C THR A 29 7.10 -23.19 32.85
N ARG A 30 7.80 -23.76 33.84
CA ARG A 30 9.07 -24.48 33.62
C ARG A 30 8.90 -25.62 32.61
N ARG A 31 7.65 -26.06 32.40
CA ARG A 31 7.20 -27.01 31.38
C ARG A 31 7.05 -26.40 29.99
N GLU A 32 6.43 -25.23 29.80
CA GLU A 32 6.31 -24.59 28.46
C GLU A 32 7.68 -24.18 27.95
N SER A 33 8.54 -23.60 28.80
CA SER A 33 9.91 -23.26 28.41
C SER A 33 10.81 -24.48 28.11
N GLN A 34 10.53 -25.65 28.71
CA GLN A 34 11.18 -26.91 28.34
C GLN A 34 10.63 -27.49 27.04
N VAL A 35 9.32 -27.36 26.80
CA VAL A 35 8.68 -27.81 25.57
C VAL A 35 9.17 -26.95 24.40
N GLU A 36 9.16 -25.62 24.50
CA GLU A 36 9.68 -24.73 23.46
C GLU A 36 11.14 -25.00 23.12
N ARG A 37 12.04 -25.11 24.12
CA ARG A 37 13.44 -25.48 23.87
C ARG A 37 13.59 -26.84 23.17
N ARG A 38 12.76 -27.81 23.57
CA ARG A 38 12.78 -29.15 22.96
C ARG A 38 12.28 -29.12 21.51
N PHE A 39 11.32 -28.25 21.21
CA PHE A 39 10.83 -28.01 19.85
C PHE A 39 11.89 -27.30 19.00
N GLU A 40 12.60 -26.32 19.56
CA GLU A 40 13.74 -25.64 18.94
C GLU A 40 14.86 -26.62 18.58
N ASP A 41 15.26 -27.47 19.53
CA ASP A 41 16.28 -28.51 19.31
C ASP A 41 15.88 -29.50 18.21
N LEU A 42 14.60 -29.91 18.21
CA LEU A 42 14.08 -30.82 17.18
C LEU A 42 14.06 -30.16 15.81
N ARG A 43 13.68 -28.87 15.75
CA ARG A 43 13.68 -28.06 14.53
C ARG A 43 15.08 -27.94 13.96
N SER A 44 16.07 -27.60 14.79
CA SER A 44 17.48 -27.51 14.39
C SER A 44 18.04 -28.86 13.90
N LYS A 45 17.77 -29.96 14.61
CA LYS A 45 18.20 -31.31 14.18
C LYS A 45 17.59 -31.72 12.84
N ILE A 46 16.29 -31.49 12.65
CA ILE A 46 15.62 -31.85 11.41
C ILE A 46 16.15 -30.96 10.27
N LYS A 47 16.37 -29.66 10.52
CA LYS A 47 16.97 -28.72 9.57
C LYS A 47 18.37 -29.15 9.13
N GLU A 48 19.27 -29.49 10.04
CA GLU A 48 20.61 -30.00 9.70
C GLU A 48 20.56 -31.28 8.84
N LYS A 49 19.65 -32.20 9.16
CA LYS A 49 19.46 -33.42 8.36
C LYS A 49 18.93 -33.14 6.96
N ILE A 50 18.05 -32.16 6.82
CA ILE A 50 17.53 -31.77 5.52
C ILE A 50 18.63 -31.08 4.70
N ILE A 51 19.34 -30.12 5.28
CA ILE A 51 20.43 -29.40 4.62
C ILE A 51 21.57 -30.35 4.19
N SER A 52 21.90 -31.36 5.00
CA SER A 52 22.94 -32.35 4.67
C SER A 52 22.52 -33.39 3.63
N GLN A 53 21.22 -33.57 3.41
CA GLN A 53 20.67 -34.49 2.40
C GLN A 53 20.22 -33.78 1.11
N MET A 54 20.07 -32.46 1.13
CA MET A 54 19.65 -31.68 -0.02
C MET A 54 20.83 -31.22 -0.88
N ASP A 55 20.72 -31.49 -2.17
CA ASP A 55 21.54 -30.85 -3.19
C ASP A 55 20.85 -29.54 -3.62
N PHE A 56 21.33 -28.40 -3.11
CA PHE A 56 20.78 -27.07 -3.39
C PHE A 56 20.87 -26.64 -4.86
N SER A 57 21.50 -27.45 -5.73
CA SER A 57 21.53 -27.22 -7.17
C SER A 57 20.22 -27.58 -7.89
N LYS A 58 19.29 -28.28 -7.23
CA LYS A 58 17.97 -28.62 -7.78
C LYS A 58 16.84 -27.87 -7.04
N ASP A 59 15.97 -27.19 -7.80
CA ASP A 59 14.70 -26.69 -7.26
C ASP A 59 13.82 -27.89 -6.87
N ILE A 60 13.60 -28.06 -5.56
CA ILE A 60 12.72 -29.09 -5.00
C ILE A 60 11.33 -28.48 -4.81
N SER A 61 10.30 -29.20 -5.27
CA SER A 61 8.92 -28.74 -5.15
C SER A 61 8.46 -28.65 -3.69
N ASP A 62 7.43 -27.84 -3.43
CA ASP A 62 6.83 -27.67 -2.10
C ASP A 62 6.31 -29.02 -1.56
N GLU A 63 5.73 -29.82 -2.44
CA GLU A 63 5.21 -31.15 -2.13
C GLU A 63 6.34 -32.12 -1.73
N GLU A 64 7.45 -32.14 -2.47
CA GLU A 64 8.61 -32.97 -2.13
C GLU A 64 9.27 -32.53 -0.83
N MET A 65 9.44 -31.23 -0.62
CA MET A 65 10.03 -30.72 0.62
C MET A 65 9.15 -31.04 1.84
N LEU A 66 7.83 -30.87 1.71
CA LEU A 66 6.89 -31.24 2.76
C LEU A 66 6.92 -32.75 3.04
N ALA A 67 7.06 -33.58 2.00
CA ALA A 67 7.18 -35.03 2.16
C ALA A 67 8.45 -35.42 2.93
N ILE A 68 9.60 -34.80 2.62
CA ILE A 68 10.87 -35.02 3.34
C ILE A 68 10.74 -34.60 4.81
N ILE A 69 10.12 -33.45 5.08
CA ILE A 69 9.88 -32.97 6.44
C ILE A 69 8.98 -33.95 7.19
N ASP A 70 7.89 -34.41 6.56
CA ASP A 70 6.95 -35.35 7.18
C ASP A 70 7.62 -36.69 7.52
N GLU A 71 8.49 -37.20 6.64
CA GLU A 71 9.28 -38.42 6.87
C GLU A 71 10.24 -38.26 8.06
N LEU A 72 11.00 -37.17 8.11
CA LEU A 72 11.95 -36.90 9.19
C LEU A 72 11.24 -36.63 10.51
N MET A 73 10.15 -35.87 10.50
CA MET A 73 9.32 -35.68 11.69
C MET A 73 8.77 -37.01 12.18
N ALA A 74 8.29 -37.91 11.32
CA ALA A 74 7.79 -39.23 11.72
C ALA A 74 8.89 -40.13 12.34
N ARG A 75 10.16 -39.92 11.95
CA ARG A 75 11.31 -40.60 12.56
C ARG A 75 11.70 -40.00 13.92
N GLU A 76 11.81 -38.68 14.02
CA GLU A 76 12.27 -38.00 15.24
C GLU A 76 11.19 -37.93 16.33
N LEU A 77 9.91 -37.84 15.95
CA LEU A 77 8.78 -37.76 16.88
C LEU A 77 8.26 -39.14 17.35
N ARG A 78 8.88 -40.24 16.91
CA ARG A 78 8.36 -41.60 17.11
C ARG A 78 8.13 -41.98 18.59
N ASN A 79 8.89 -41.38 19.50
CA ASN A 79 8.83 -41.62 20.95
C ASN A 79 8.39 -40.38 21.76
N LEU A 80 7.72 -39.42 21.09
CA LEU A 80 7.35 -38.13 21.63
C LEU A 80 5.83 -37.96 21.56
N ALA A 81 5.18 -37.69 22.70
CA ALA A 81 3.78 -37.32 22.73
C ALA A 81 3.64 -35.86 22.29
N VAL A 82 3.19 -35.64 21.05
CA VAL A 82 2.96 -34.31 20.47
C VAL A 82 1.54 -34.25 19.94
N SER A 83 0.83 -33.17 20.25
CA SER A 83 -0.53 -32.95 19.74
C SER A 83 -0.54 -32.69 18.23
N VAL A 84 -1.71 -32.83 17.61
CA VAL A 84 -1.90 -32.55 16.17
C VAL A 84 -1.56 -31.10 15.84
N GLU A 85 -1.94 -30.15 16.71
CA GLU A 85 -1.70 -28.72 16.53
C GLU A 85 -0.20 -28.39 16.60
N GLU A 86 0.50 -28.95 17.58
CA GLU A 86 1.95 -28.78 17.75
C GLU A 86 2.74 -29.39 16.58
N ARG A 87 2.32 -30.56 16.09
CA ARG A 87 2.94 -31.21 14.94
C ARG A 87 2.77 -30.37 13.67
N LYS A 88 1.59 -29.75 13.49
CA LYS A 88 1.32 -28.82 12.39
C LYS A 88 2.20 -27.57 12.50
N ARG A 89 2.30 -26.96 13.69
CA ARG A 89 3.21 -25.83 13.96
C ARG A 89 4.67 -26.17 13.64
N LEU A 90 5.16 -27.33 14.10
CA LEU A 90 6.54 -27.76 13.86
C LEU A 90 6.81 -27.98 12.37
N ARG A 91 5.90 -28.66 11.66
CA ARG A 91 5.99 -28.88 10.21
C ARG A 91 6.10 -27.57 9.45
N THR A 92 5.17 -26.64 9.72
CA THR A 92 5.13 -25.32 9.09
C THR A 92 6.40 -24.52 9.43
N GLY A 93 6.86 -24.53 10.69
CA GLY A 93 8.09 -23.87 11.09
C GLY A 93 9.35 -24.40 10.40
N ILE A 94 9.51 -25.72 10.33
CA ILE A 94 10.65 -26.37 9.64
C ILE A 94 10.61 -26.02 8.15
N PHE A 95 9.46 -26.18 7.50
CA PHE A 95 9.26 -25.85 6.09
C PHE A 95 9.68 -24.42 5.78
N HIS A 96 9.16 -23.45 6.52
CA HIS A 96 9.50 -22.04 6.30
C HIS A 96 11.00 -21.77 6.55
N SER A 97 11.62 -22.35 7.58
CA SER A 97 13.05 -22.13 7.87
C SER A 97 14.01 -22.65 6.80
N ILE A 98 13.55 -23.63 6.01
CA ILE A 98 14.31 -24.26 4.91
C ILE A 98 13.94 -23.61 3.57
N ARG A 99 12.72 -23.08 3.47
CA ARG A 99 12.23 -22.32 2.32
C ARG A 99 12.90 -20.95 2.21
N LYS A 100 12.85 -20.42 0.99
CA LYS A 100 13.64 -19.29 0.45
C LYS A 100 13.55 -17.97 1.22
N LEU A 101 12.71 -17.82 2.25
CA LEU A 101 12.54 -16.55 2.99
C LEU A 101 12.41 -16.71 4.53
N ASP A 102 12.52 -17.92 5.10
CA ASP A 102 12.38 -18.14 6.55
C ASP A 102 11.03 -17.62 7.12
N ILE A 103 11.05 -16.98 8.30
CA ILE A 103 9.88 -16.42 9.00
C ILE A 103 9.14 -15.38 8.16
N LEU A 104 9.84 -14.74 7.22
CA LEU A 104 9.26 -13.77 6.30
C LEU A 104 8.23 -14.43 5.38
N GLN A 105 8.41 -15.70 5.01
CA GLN A 105 7.45 -16.40 4.15
C GLN A 105 6.05 -16.43 4.77
N GLN A 106 5.95 -16.67 6.08
CA GLN A 106 4.65 -16.68 6.77
C GLN A 106 3.95 -15.32 6.71
N LEU A 107 4.71 -14.24 6.87
CA LEU A 107 4.18 -12.88 6.83
C LEU A 107 3.82 -12.45 5.41
N VAL A 108 4.62 -12.86 4.43
CA VAL A 108 4.39 -12.57 3.00
C VAL A 108 3.16 -13.31 2.48
N ASP A 109 2.92 -14.54 2.96
CA ASP A 109 1.77 -15.34 2.54
C ASP A 109 0.46 -14.89 3.21
N ASP A 110 0.51 -14.33 4.43
CA ASP A 110 -0.66 -13.86 5.18
C ASP A 110 -1.37 -12.67 4.49
N PRO A 111 -2.58 -12.87 3.90
CA PRO A 111 -3.29 -11.84 3.14
C PRO A 111 -3.81 -10.68 4.02
N SER A 112 -3.80 -10.83 5.35
CA SER A 112 -4.16 -9.75 6.27
C SER A 112 -3.04 -8.71 6.44
N VAL A 113 -1.80 -9.06 6.10
CA VAL A 113 -0.64 -8.18 6.24
C VAL A 113 -0.46 -7.35 4.97
N THR A 114 -0.51 -6.02 5.11
CA THR A 114 -0.36 -5.08 4.00
C THR A 114 1.06 -4.55 3.85
N GLU A 115 1.82 -4.51 4.95
CA GLU A 115 3.19 -4.02 5.00
C GLU A 115 4.00 -4.78 6.06
N ILE A 116 5.27 -5.06 5.76
CA ILE A 116 6.23 -5.72 6.66
C ILE A 116 7.47 -4.84 6.72
N MET A 117 7.93 -4.50 7.91
CA MET A 117 9.13 -3.70 8.14
C MET A 117 10.07 -4.47 9.06
N ILE A 118 11.22 -4.86 8.56
CA ILE A 118 12.29 -5.53 9.31
C ILE A 118 13.38 -4.49 9.55
N ASN A 119 13.56 -4.09 10.80
CA ASN A 119 14.51 -3.07 11.23
C ASN A 119 15.71 -3.71 11.92
N GLY A 120 16.37 -4.64 11.22
CA GLY A 120 17.37 -5.55 11.79
C GLY A 120 16.75 -6.87 12.29
N ALA A 121 17.60 -7.80 12.75
CA ALA A 121 17.20 -9.16 13.11
C ALA A 121 16.17 -9.21 14.25
N ASP A 122 16.22 -8.26 15.19
CA ASP A 122 15.45 -8.29 16.44
C ASP A 122 14.12 -7.50 16.40
N SER A 123 13.77 -6.94 15.25
CA SER A 123 12.71 -5.93 15.18
C SER A 123 11.90 -6.04 13.90
N ILE A 124 10.73 -6.68 13.99
CA ILE A 124 9.77 -6.81 12.90
C ILE A 124 8.49 -6.04 13.26
N PHE A 125 7.99 -5.23 12.34
CA PHE A 125 6.69 -4.59 12.40
C PHE A 125 5.85 -5.04 11.21
N ILE A 126 4.54 -5.13 11.43
CA ILE A 126 3.57 -5.43 10.39
C ILE A 126 2.41 -4.45 10.44
N GLU A 127 1.87 -4.12 9.27
CA GLU A 127 0.61 -3.40 9.16
C GLU A 127 -0.52 -4.38 8.84
N ARG A 128 -1.58 -4.33 9.64
CA ARG A 128 -2.87 -5.00 9.37
C ARG A 128 -3.99 -3.98 9.51
N ASP A 129 -4.90 -3.93 8.55
CA ASP A 129 -6.05 -3.01 8.56
C ASP A 129 -5.69 -1.53 8.86
N GLY A 130 -4.55 -1.06 8.36
CA GLY A 130 -4.11 0.32 8.60
C GLY A 130 -3.49 0.58 9.98
N LYS A 131 -3.24 -0.47 10.77
CA LYS A 131 -2.63 -0.41 12.10
C LYS A 131 -1.26 -1.09 12.08
N LEU A 132 -0.23 -0.33 12.43
CA LEU A 132 1.13 -0.82 12.60
C LEU A 132 1.31 -1.41 14.00
N THR A 133 1.83 -2.64 14.08
CA THR A 133 2.11 -3.34 15.33
C THR A 133 3.45 -4.05 15.26
N LYS A 134 4.17 -4.11 16.39
CA LYS A 134 5.38 -4.93 16.50
C LYS A 134 4.98 -6.41 16.48
N HIS A 135 5.64 -7.20 15.65
CA HIS A 135 5.45 -8.65 15.59
C HIS A 135 6.27 -9.32 16.70
N GLU A 136 5.79 -10.44 17.24
CA GLU A 136 6.42 -11.13 18.37
C GLU A 136 7.70 -11.88 17.98
N THR A 137 7.84 -12.20 16.70
CA THR A 137 8.96 -13.00 16.21
C THR A 137 10.15 -12.15 15.78
N ILE A 138 11.33 -12.77 15.81
CA ILE A 138 12.62 -12.20 15.39
C ILE A 138 13.33 -13.19 14.46
N PHE A 139 14.36 -12.73 13.76
CA PHE A 139 15.26 -13.62 13.01
C PHE A 139 16.23 -14.34 13.96
N GLU A 140 16.65 -15.55 13.59
CA GLU A 140 17.60 -16.37 14.39
C GLU A 140 18.93 -15.63 14.61
N SER A 141 19.41 -14.91 13.59
CA SER A 141 20.63 -14.11 13.65
C SER A 141 20.65 -13.05 12.55
N LYS A 142 21.66 -12.16 12.61
CA LYS A 142 21.91 -11.17 11.57
C LYS A 142 22.30 -11.84 10.24
N GLU A 143 23.14 -12.87 10.31
CA GLU A 143 23.59 -13.66 9.15
C GLU A 143 22.39 -14.32 8.46
N LYS A 144 21.42 -14.82 9.23
CA LYS A 144 20.20 -15.41 8.65
C LYS A 144 19.35 -14.36 7.91
N LEU A 145 19.27 -13.14 8.43
CA LEU A 145 18.61 -12.03 7.73
C LEU A 145 19.37 -11.64 6.45
N GLU A 146 20.70 -11.63 6.49
CA GLU A 146 21.55 -11.40 5.32
C GLU A 146 21.34 -12.47 4.24
N ASP A 147 21.24 -13.76 4.62
CA ASP A 147 20.91 -14.85 3.69
C ASP A 147 19.56 -14.61 3.00
N VAL A 148 18.54 -14.20 3.76
CA VAL A 148 17.22 -13.87 3.22
C VAL A 148 17.30 -12.70 2.25
N VAL A 149 18.09 -11.67 2.55
CA VAL A 149 18.35 -10.57 1.61
C VAL A 149 18.94 -11.10 0.31
N GLN A 150 19.99 -11.93 0.39
CA GLN A 150 20.66 -12.49 -0.80
C GLN A 150 19.70 -13.35 -1.64
N GLN A 151 18.80 -14.10 -0.99
CA GLN A 151 17.77 -14.88 -1.67
C GLN A 151 16.74 -14.00 -2.39
N ILE A 152 16.27 -12.92 -1.75
CA ILE A 152 15.34 -11.97 -2.38
C ILE A 152 15.96 -11.36 -3.63
N VAL A 153 17.16 -10.80 -3.53
CA VAL A 153 17.79 -10.09 -4.65
C VAL A 153 18.14 -11.03 -5.79
N ALA A 154 18.60 -12.25 -5.50
CA ALA A 154 18.87 -13.28 -6.50
C ALA A 154 17.60 -13.66 -7.27
N SER A 155 16.48 -13.86 -6.58
CA SER A 155 15.20 -14.18 -7.24
C SER A 155 14.69 -13.05 -8.15
N CYS A 156 15.07 -11.81 -7.85
CA CYS A 156 14.69 -10.62 -8.62
C CYS A 156 15.71 -10.27 -9.72
N ASN A 157 16.78 -11.05 -9.90
CA ASN A 157 17.93 -10.74 -10.76
C ASN A 157 18.50 -9.34 -10.47
N ARG A 158 18.68 -9.03 -9.18
CA ARG A 158 19.28 -7.80 -8.67
C ARG A 158 20.47 -8.13 -7.78
N VAL A 159 21.34 -7.14 -7.57
CA VAL A 159 22.52 -7.25 -6.71
C VAL A 159 22.45 -6.17 -5.64
N VAL A 160 22.80 -6.54 -4.40
CA VAL A 160 23.00 -5.63 -3.28
C VAL A 160 24.24 -6.05 -2.50
N ASN A 161 25.10 -5.08 -2.17
CA ASN A 161 26.35 -5.30 -1.44
C ASN A 161 26.81 -4.01 -0.76
N GLU A 162 27.95 -4.01 -0.07
CA GLU A 162 28.44 -2.82 0.64
C GLU A 162 28.72 -1.61 -0.28
N ALA A 163 29.11 -1.86 -1.55
CA ALA A 163 29.36 -0.80 -2.53
C ALA A 163 28.06 -0.26 -3.15
N SER A 164 26.98 -1.03 -3.11
CA SER A 164 25.63 -0.68 -3.59
C SER A 164 24.59 -1.20 -2.60
N PRO A 165 24.47 -0.54 -1.43
CA PRO A 165 23.77 -1.09 -0.27
C PRO A 165 22.26 -0.91 -0.32
N ILE A 166 21.71 -0.25 -1.34
CA ILE A 166 20.28 0.02 -1.49
C ILE A 166 19.78 -0.66 -2.76
N VAL A 167 18.68 -1.41 -2.64
CA VAL A 167 18.03 -2.02 -3.79
C VAL A 167 16.51 -2.00 -3.65
N ASP A 168 15.84 -1.70 -4.75
CA ASP A 168 14.40 -1.90 -4.93
C ASP A 168 14.16 -3.10 -5.84
N ALA A 169 13.26 -3.98 -5.40
CA ALA A 169 12.97 -5.25 -6.04
C ALA A 169 11.48 -5.60 -5.97
N ARG A 170 11.08 -6.66 -6.68
CA ARG A 170 9.72 -7.17 -6.71
C ARG A 170 9.72 -8.68 -6.52
N LEU A 171 9.05 -9.16 -5.48
CA LEU A 171 8.88 -10.60 -5.22
C LEU A 171 8.00 -11.24 -6.30
N GLU A 172 8.04 -12.57 -6.38
CA GLU A 172 7.21 -13.37 -7.30
C GLU A 172 5.70 -13.07 -7.16
N ASN A 173 5.23 -12.78 -5.95
CA ASN A 173 3.83 -12.40 -5.69
C ASN A 173 3.50 -10.92 -6.06
N GLY A 174 4.46 -10.20 -6.65
CA GLY A 174 4.31 -8.81 -7.07
C GLY A 174 4.58 -7.77 -5.97
N SER A 175 4.76 -8.19 -4.71
CA SER A 175 5.06 -7.29 -3.59
C SER A 175 6.36 -6.53 -3.82
N ARG A 176 6.38 -5.25 -3.44
CA ARG A 176 7.60 -4.44 -3.51
C ARG A 176 8.47 -4.71 -2.31
N VAL A 177 9.77 -4.75 -2.54
CA VAL A 177 10.77 -4.87 -1.49
C VAL A 177 11.79 -3.76 -1.67
N ASN A 178 11.99 -2.99 -0.61
CA ASN A 178 13.14 -2.12 -0.47
C ASN A 178 14.09 -2.75 0.55
N ILE A 179 15.38 -2.84 0.22
CA ILE A 179 16.41 -3.37 1.09
C ILE A 179 17.52 -2.33 1.25
N VAL A 180 17.98 -2.15 2.48
CA VAL A 180 19.14 -1.31 2.82
C VAL A 180 20.11 -2.12 3.68
N LEU A 181 21.36 -2.24 3.24
CA LEU A 181 22.43 -2.93 3.95
C LEU A 181 23.33 -1.98 4.77
N PRO A 182 24.06 -2.50 5.75
CA PRO A 182 25.21 -1.83 6.33
C PRO A 182 26.24 -1.44 5.24
N PRO A 183 27.02 -0.36 5.43
CA PRO A 183 27.08 0.49 6.62
C PRO A 183 25.99 1.58 6.68
N ILE A 184 25.09 1.66 5.69
CA ILE A 184 24.03 2.70 5.65
C ILE A 184 22.94 2.39 6.68
N ALA A 185 22.54 1.12 6.78
CA ALA A 185 21.65 0.67 7.83
C ALA A 185 22.44 0.26 9.09
N LEU A 186 22.42 1.13 10.11
CA LEU A 186 23.19 0.93 11.35
C LEU A 186 22.67 -0.22 12.22
N ASN A 187 21.40 -0.60 12.06
CA ASN A 187 20.76 -1.68 12.83
C ASN A 187 20.96 -3.07 12.20
N GLY A 188 21.85 -3.18 11.20
CA GLY A 188 21.91 -4.35 10.32
C GLY A 188 21.00 -4.19 9.08
N PRO A 189 20.82 -5.25 8.28
CA PRO A 189 19.94 -5.19 7.10
C PRO A 189 18.52 -4.72 7.47
N VAL A 190 17.99 -3.81 6.65
CA VAL A 190 16.61 -3.31 6.76
C VAL A 190 15.84 -3.72 5.53
N ILE A 191 14.64 -4.26 5.72
CA ILE A 191 13.76 -4.70 4.63
C ILE A 191 12.39 -4.09 4.85
N THR A 192 11.85 -3.42 3.82
CA THR A 192 10.45 -2.98 3.80
C THR A 192 9.73 -3.67 2.65
N ILE A 193 8.70 -4.46 2.97
CA ILE A 193 7.85 -5.13 2.00
C ILE A 193 6.48 -4.51 2.01
N ARG A 194 6.03 -4.02 0.86
CA ARG A 194 4.67 -3.53 0.67
C ARG A 194 3.92 -4.47 -0.25
N ARG A 195 2.89 -5.13 0.29
CA ARG A 195 2.07 -6.11 -0.43
C ARG A 195 1.01 -5.40 -1.26
N PHE A 196 0.76 -5.92 -2.47
CA PHE A 196 -0.44 -5.58 -3.20
C PHE A 196 -1.57 -6.51 -2.78
N PRO A 197 -2.71 -5.97 -2.33
CA PRO A 197 -3.84 -6.82 -1.98
C PRO A 197 -4.28 -7.61 -3.23
N GLU A 198 -4.50 -8.91 -3.06
CA GLU A 198 -5.05 -9.78 -4.11
C GLU A 198 -6.44 -9.34 -4.56
N ASN A 199 -7.18 -8.71 -3.65
CA ASN A 199 -8.51 -8.17 -3.91
C ASN A 199 -8.47 -6.64 -3.76
N PRO A 200 -8.44 -5.88 -4.87
CA PRO A 200 -8.38 -4.44 -4.81
C PRO A 200 -9.66 -3.89 -4.21
N MET A 201 -9.54 -2.74 -3.55
CA MET A 201 -10.70 -2.01 -3.06
C MET A 201 -11.61 -1.59 -4.22
N THR A 202 -12.87 -1.99 -4.15
CA THR A 202 -13.90 -1.62 -5.11
C THR A 202 -14.68 -0.40 -4.64
N MET A 203 -15.37 0.27 -5.56
CA MET A 203 -16.20 1.42 -5.21
C MET A 203 -17.33 1.04 -4.23
N ASP A 204 -17.93 -0.14 -4.37
CA ASP A 204 -18.95 -0.63 -3.42
C ASP A 204 -18.39 -0.89 -2.01
N ARG A 205 -17.11 -1.28 -1.90
CA ARG A 205 -16.47 -1.38 -0.57
C ARG A 205 -16.20 0.01 -0.01
N LEU A 206 -15.78 0.97 -0.83
CA LEU A 206 -15.60 2.36 -0.40
C LEU A 206 -16.90 2.98 0.12
N ILE A 207 -18.04 2.72 -0.55
CA ILE A 207 -19.37 3.14 -0.08
C ILE A 207 -19.73 2.45 1.24
N ARG A 208 -19.48 1.14 1.39
CA ARG A 208 -19.70 0.42 2.65
C ARG A 208 -18.86 0.97 3.81
N PHE A 209 -17.65 1.45 3.54
CA PHE A 209 -16.82 2.14 4.55
C PHE A 209 -17.23 3.60 4.78
N GLY A 210 -18.25 4.11 4.07
CA GLY A 210 -18.72 5.49 4.20
C GLY A 210 -17.73 6.52 3.67
N ALA A 211 -16.95 6.17 2.63
CA ALA A 211 -16.02 7.07 1.98
C ALA A 211 -16.70 8.03 0.98
N LEU A 212 -17.84 7.62 0.42
CA LEU A 212 -18.72 8.37 -0.47
C LEU A 212 -20.11 7.70 -0.51
N THR A 213 -21.09 8.36 -1.13
CA THR A 213 -22.44 7.82 -1.35
C THR A 213 -22.57 7.13 -2.71
N ASP A 214 -23.61 6.31 -2.88
CA ASP A 214 -24.00 5.72 -4.17
C ASP A 214 -24.22 6.78 -5.25
N TYR A 215 -24.87 7.89 -4.90
CA TYR A 215 -25.09 9.00 -5.81
C TYR A 215 -23.78 9.60 -6.33
N LEU A 216 -22.78 9.81 -5.45
CA LEU A 216 -21.47 10.33 -5.87
C LEU A 216 -20.67 9.31 -6.69
N ARG A 217 -20.80 8.02 -6.42
CA ARG A 217 -20.26 6.97 -7.31
C ARG A 217 -20.84 7.16 -8.72
N ASP A 218 -22.15 7.20 -8.84
CA ASP A 218 -22.82 7.24 -10.15
C ASP A 218 -22.51 8.54 -10.89
N TYR A 219 -22.45 9.65 -10.16
CA TYR A 219 -22.02 10.96 -10.68
C TYR A 219 -20.61 10.89 -11.26
N LEU A 220 -19.63 10.41 -10.48
CA LEU A 220 -18.24 10.29 -10.93
C LEU A 220 -18.08 9.26 -12.07
N ALA A 221 -18.82 8.16 -12.02
CA ALA A 221 -18.81 7.14 -13.06
C ALA A 221 -19.27 7.72 -14.41
N VAL A 222 -20.29 8.59 -14.41
CA VAL A 222 -20.72 9.30 -15.62
C VAL A 222 -19.61 10.21 -16.16
N LEU A 223 -18.92 10.97 -15.30
CA LEU A 223 -17.81 11.83 -15.74
C LEU A 223 -16.65 11.02 -16.33
N VAL A 224 -16.30 9.88 -15.72
CA VAL A 224 -15.30 8.96 -16.28
C VAL A 224 -15.73 8.46 -17.65
N LYS A 225 -16.98 8.02 -17.81
CA LYS A 225 -17.49 7.50 -19.09
C LYS A 225 -17.52 8.58 -20.18
N ALA A 226 -17.90 9.81 -19.81
CA ALA A 226 -17.93 10.97 -20.70
C ALA A 226 -16.55 11.54 -21.05
N GLY A 227 -15.46 11.02 -20.48
CA GLY A 227 -14.09 11.41 -20.84
C GLY A 227 -13.60 12.70 -20.19
N TYR A 228 -14.11 13.03 -19.01
CA TYR A 228 -13.56 14.12 -18.21
C TYR A 228 -12.13 13.77 -17.75
N ASN A 229 -11.24 14.75 -17.77
CA ASN A 229 -9.90 14.69 -17.21
C ASN A 229 -10.02 14.91 -15.69
N ILE A 230 -9.77 13.86 -14.92
CA ILE A 230 -10.00 13.84 -13.47
C ILE A 230 -8.67 13.75 -12.74
N PHE A 231 -8.43 14.71 -11.85
CA PHE A 231 -7.26 14.75 -11.00
C PHE A 231 -7.64 14.47 -9.54
N ILE A 232 -7.11 13.39 -8.96
CA ILE A 232 -7.43 12.99 -7.59
C ILE A 232 -6.36 13.52 -6.64
N SER A 233 -6.75 14.37 -5.70
CA SER A 233 -5.83 15.03 -4.78
C SER A 233 -6.06 14.60 -3.32
N GLY A 234 -5.11 14.91 -2.44
CA GLY A 234 -5.20 14.57 -1.02
C GLY A 234 -3.86 14.28 -0.35
N GLY A 235 -3.86 14.34 0.99
CA GLY A 235 -2.68 14.08 1.80
C GLY A 235 -2.18 12.63 1.75
N THR A 236 -1.06 12.38 2.43
CA THR A 236 -0.51 11.02 2.57
C THR A 236 -1.51 10.10 3.27
N GLY A 237 -1.72 8.90 2.73
CA GLY A 237 -2.62 7.91 3.32
C GLY A 237 -4.13 8.24 3.20
N SER A 238 -4.53 9.24 2.41
CA SER A 238 -5.95 9.54 2.13
C SER A 238 -6.63 8.53 1.20
N GLY A 239 -5.85 7.65 0.54
CA GLY A 239 -6.37 6.61 -0.35
C GLY A 239 -6.48 6.99 -1.82
N LYS A 240 -5.71 7.98 -2.31
CA LYS A 240 -5.73 8.44 -3.71
C LYS A 240 -5.62 7.32 -4.74
N THR A 241 -4.53 6.55 -4.70
CA THR A 241 -4.31 5.45 -5.66
C THR A 241 -5.39 4.39 -5.55
N THR A 242 -5.87 4.12 -4.33
CA THR A 242 -7.00 3.20 -4.09
C THR A 242 -8.29 3.70 -4.74
N PHE A 243 -8.60 4.99 -4.61
CA PHE A 243 -9.77 5.61 -5.21
C PHE A 243 -9.64 5.69 -6.73
N LEU A 244 -8.46 6.06 -7.24
CA LEU A 244 -8.16 6.05 -8.68
C LEU A 244 -8.37 4.66 -9.27
N ASN A 245 -7.88 3.62 -8.60
CA ASN A 245 -8.05 2.25 -9.04
C ASN A 245 -9.54 1.85 -9.08
N ALA A 246 -10.30 2.16 -8.03
CA ALA A 246 -11.73 1.89 -7.97
C ALA A 246 -12.51 2.65 -9.06
N LEU A 247 -12.18 3.93 -9.26
CA LEU A 247 -12.82 4.81 -10.24
C LEU A 247 -12.50 4.39 -11.68
N SER A 248 -11.29 3.87 -11.93
CA SER A 248 -10.85 3.40 -13.24
C SER A 248 -11.65 2.20 -13.76
N ASN A 249 -12.37 1.47 -12.89
CA ASN A 249 -13.26 0.40 -13.33
C ASN A 249 -14.53 0.91 -14.05
N TYR A 250 -14.81 2.22 -14.03
CA TYR A 250 -15.90 2.83 -14.81
C TYR A 250 -15.49 3.25 -16.22
N ILE A 251 -14.24 3.00 -16.61
CA ILE A 251 -13.78 3.22 -17.98
C ILE A 251 -14.55 2.30 -18.94
N PRO A 252 -15.04 2.81 -20.09
CA PRO A 252 -15.67 1.98 -21.12
C PRO A 252 -14.77 0.84 -21.58
N LYS A 253 -15.34 -0.36 -21.72
CA LYS A 253 -14.59 -1.61 -21.97
C LYS A 253 -13.95 -1.68 -23.37
N ASP A 254 -14.42 -0.84 -24.29
CA ASP A 254 -13.90 -0.66 -25.64
C ASP A 254 -12.71 0.32 -25.71
N SER A 255 -12.37 0.99 -24.61
CA SER A 255 -11.22 1.89 -24.54
C SER A 255 -9.89 1.14 -24.46
N ARG A 256 -8.87 1.65 -25.15
CA ARG A 256 -7.46 1.33 -24.94
C ARG A 256 -6.88 2.20 -23.82
N VAL A 257 -6.50 1.56 -22.72
CA VAL A 257 -6.01 2.23 -21.50
C VAL A 257 -4.54 1.97 -21.31
N LEU A 258 -3.77 3.03 -21.06
CA LEU A 258 -2.37 2.96 -20.69
C LEU A 258 -2.19 3.43 -19.24
N THR A 259 -1.69 2.58 -18.37
CA THR A 259 -1.27 2.98 -17.02
C THR A 259 0.22 3.28 -16.99
N ILE A 260 0.62 4.33 -16.29
CA ILE A 260 2.02 4.75 -16.12
C ILE A 260 2.23 5.01 -14.63
N GLU A 261 3.14 4.29 -14.00
CA GLU A 261 3.36 4.38 -12.57
C GLU A 261 4.86 4.31 -12.25
N ASP A 262 5.32 4.98 -11.19
CA ASP A 262 6.69 4.75 -10.67
C ASP A 262 6.90 3.26 -10.38
N ASN A 263 5.86 2.67 -9.81
CA ASN A 263 5.74 1.25 -9.62
C ASN A 263 4.27 0.87 -9.82
N ALA A 264 4.00 -0.24 -10.51
CA ALA A 264 2.62 -0.65 -10.80
C ALA A 264 1.82 -0.99 -9.53
N GLU A 265 0.84 -0.17 -9.17
CA GLU A 265 -0.16 -0.39 -8.10
C GLU A 265 -1.56 -0.62 -8.67
N LEU A 266 -1.86 -0.03 -9.84
CA LEU A 266 -3.18 -0.09 -10.44
C LEU A 266 -3.50 -1.52 -10.92
N GLN A 267 -4.69 -1.98 -10.53
CA GLN A 267 -5.28 -3.26 -10.83
C GLN A 267 -6.62 -3.06 -11.56
N ILE A 268 -6.54 -2.53 -12.78
CA ILE A 268 -7.71 -2.37 -13.66
C ILE A 268 -8.00 -3.74 -14.28
N ARG A 269 -9.15 -4.33 -13.94
CA ARG A 269 -9.50 -5.70 -14.36
C ARG A 269 -10.52 -5.76 -15.48
N GLU A 270 -11.38 -4.75 -15.57
CA GLU A 270 -12.55 -4.75 -16.46
C GLU A 270 -12.25 -4.28 -17.89
N VAL A 271 -11.06 -3.74 -18.13
CA VAL A 271 -10.63 -3.20 -19.43
C VAL A 271 -9.72 -4.23 -20.12
N PRO A 272 -10.17 -4.86 -21.24
CA PRO A 272 -9.36 -5.87 -21.93
C PRO A 272 -8.11 -5.28 -22.62
N ASN A 273 -8.24 -4.11 -23.24
CA ASN A 273 -7.16 -3.46 -23.98
C ASN A 273 -6.32 -2.56 -23.05
N LEU A 274 -5.62 -3.21 -22.12
CA LEU A 274 -4.82 -2.55 -21.09
C LEU A 274 -3.32 -2.73 -21.35
N VAL A 275 -2.58 -1.62 -21.36
CA VAL A 275 -1.12 -1.60 -21.37
C VAL A 275 -0.64 -1.01 -20.06
N ARG A 276 0.30 -1.68 -19.39
CA ARG A 276 0.84 -1.25 -18.10
C ARG A 276 2.31 -0.90 -18.26
N LEU A 277 2.66 0.35 -17.97
CA LEU A 277 4.01 0.89 -18.05
C LEU A 277 4.48 1.25 -16.64
N GLU A 278 5.73 0.90 -16.34
CA GLU A 278 6.35 1.14 -15.04
C GLU A 278 7.67 1.87 -15.25
N ALA A 279 7.92 2.91 -14.46
CA ALA A 279 9.19 3.62 -14.47
C ALA A 279 10.31 2.68 -14.01
N ARG A 280 11.54 2.99 -14.40
CA ARG A 280 12.70 2.18 -14.05
C ARG A 280 13.84 3.10 -13.65
N ASN A 281 14.28 3.00 -12.39
CA ASN A 281 15.47 3.68 -11.92
C ASN A 281 16.72 3.20 -12.68
N ALA A 282 17.72 4.07 -12.79
CA ALA A 282 19.04 3.64 -13.23
C ALA A 282 19.60 2.57 -12.27
N ASN A 283 20.38 1.64 -12.79
CA ASN A 283 21.04 0.63 -11.97
C ASN A 283 22.57 0.64 -12.17
N VAL A 284 23.26 -0.01 -11.24
CA VAL A 284 24.72 -0.13 -11.20
C VAL A 284 25.26 -0.89 -12.43
N GLU A 285 24.41 -1.70 -13.07
CA GLU A 285 24.71 -2.49 -14.28
C GLU A 285 24.58 -1.66 -15.58
N GLY A 286 24.39 -0.34 -15.49
CA GLY A 286 24.41 0.57 -16.63
C GLY A 286 23.09 0.73 -17.38
N CYS A 287 21.97 0.21 -16.86
CA CYS A 287 20.66 0.53 -17.41
C CYS A 287 20.33 2.00 -17.16
N LYS A 288 19.98 2.71 -18.23
CA LYS A 288 19.48 4.09 -18.13
C LYS A 288 18.14 4.13 -17.42
N GLU A 289 17.94 5.20 -16.68
CA GLU A 289 16.65 5.58 -16.10
C GLU A 289 15.59 5.73 -17.21
N ILE A 290 14.38 5.28 -16.91
CA ILE A 290 13.17 5.52 -17.69
C ILE A 290 12.17 6.17 -16.73
N THR A 291 11.93 7.47 -16.93
CA THR A 291 11.08 8.26 -16.04
C THR A 291 9.59 8.14 -16.41
N ILE A 292 8.68 8.53 -15.51
CA ILE A 292 7.25 8.70 -15.85
C ILE A 292 7.09 9.61 -17.07
N ARG A 293 7.90 10.68 -17.16
CA ARG A 293 7.89 11.62 -18.27
C ARG A 293 8.18 10.93 -19.62
N ASP A 294 9.17 10.04 -19.65
CA ASP A 294 9.51 9.27 -20.86
C ASP A 294 8.38 8.33 -21.27
N LEU A 295 7.74 7.69 -20.29
CA LEU A 295 6.61 6.80 -20.51
C LEU A 295 5.37 7.55 -21.02
N ILE A 296 5.09 8.76 -20.50
CA ILE A 296 4.00 9.60 -21.02
C ILE A 296 4.26 9.93 -22.49
N LYS A 297 5.45 10.41 -22.84
CA LYS A 297 5.80 10.72 -24.24
C LYS A 297 5.67 9.51 -25.16
N SER A 298 6.13 8.34 -24.70
CA SER A 298 6.01 7.09 -25.44
C SER A 298 4.53 6.69 -25.63
N SER A 299 3.72 6.83 -24.57
CA SER A 299 2.31 6.44 -24.56
C SER A 299 1.49 7.15 -25.64
N LEU A 300 1.80 8.41 -25.95
CA LEU A 300 1.10 9.19 -26.98
C LEU A 300 1.22 8.58 -28.39
N ARG A 301 2.24 7.75 -28.64
CA ARG A 301 2.43 7.04 -29.91
C ARG A 301 1.77 5.67 -29.95
N MET A 302 1.21 5.23 -28.83
CA MET A 302 0.60 3.90 -28.67
C MET A 302 -0.92 3.91 -28.93
N ARG A 303 -1.44 5.02 -29.51
CA ARG A 303 -2.86 5.29 -29.77
C ARG A 303 -3.74 5.02 -28.52
N PRO A 304 -3.49 5.70 -27.39
CA PRO A 304 -4.30 5.51 -26.19
C PRO A 304 -5.63 6.24 -26.34
N ASP A 305 -6.72 5.61 -25.91
CA ASP A 305 -7.98 6.34 -25.65
C ASP A 305 -7.89 7.03 -24.30
N ARG A 306 -7.19 6.41 -23.33
CA ARG A 306 -6.98 6.95 -21.98
C ARG A 306 -5.58 6.71 -21.45
N ILE A 307 -5.04 7.70 -20.77
CA ILE A 307 -3.76 7.62 -20.04
C ILE A 307 -4.02 7.81 -18.55
N ILE A 308 -3.57 6.87 -17.73
CA ILE A 308 -3.70 6.94 -16.28
C ILE A 308 -2.30 7.01 -15.70
N VAL A 309 -1.97 8.13 -15.10
CA VAL A 309 -0.70 8.30 -14.39
C VAL A 309 -0.95 8.04 -12.91
N GLY A 310 -0.27 7.06 -12.31
CA GLY A 310 -0.53 6.68 -10.92
C GLY A 310 -0.37 7.84 -9.95
N GLU A 311 0.69 8.63 -10.13
CA GLU A 311 0.91 9.86 -9.40
C GLU A 311 1.82 10.80 -10.20
N VAL A 312 1.57 12.11 -10.14
CA VAL A 312 2.51 13.14 -10.60
C VAL A 312 3.04 13.93 -9.40
N ARG A 313 4.36 14.12 -9.39
CA ARG A 313 5.17 14.73 -8.33
C ARG A 313 6.13 15.81 -8.86
N GLY A 314 6.38 15.87 -10.16
CA GLY A 314 7.38 16.76 -10.74
C GLY A 314 7.18 17.05 -12.23
N SER A 315 8.31 17.12 -12.96
CA SER A 315 8.37 17.63 -14.34
C SER A 315 7.49 16.88 -15.36
N GLU A 316 7.13 15.63 -15.08
CA GLU A 316 6.21 14.83 -15.89
C GLU A 316 4.81 15.44 -15.98
N CYS A 317 4.45 16.33 -15.05
CA CYS A 317 3.20 17.08 -15.07
C CYS A 317 3.02 17.89 -16.36
N VAL A 318 4.11 18.40 -16.94
CA VAL A 318 4.12 19.11 -18.23
C VAL A 318 3.53 18.23 -19.33
N ASP A 319 4.07 17.02 -19.51
CA ASP A 319 3.66 16.11 -20.58
C ASP A 319 2.27 15.55 -20.34
N MET A 320 1.89 15.34 -19.07
CA MET A 320 0.52 14.97 -18.71
C MET A 320 -0.49 16.06 -19.10
N LEU A 321 -0.20 17.33 -18.78
CA LEU A 321 -1.06 18.45 -19.17
C LEU A 321 -1.10 18.64 -20.70
N GLN A 322 0.02 18.44 -21.40
CA GLN A 322 0.00 18.44 -22.87
C GLN A 322 -0.87 17.31 -23.44
N ALA A 323 -0.82 16.11 -22.88
CA ALA A 323 -1.69 15.02 -23.29
C ALA A 323 -3.17 15.40 -23.13
N MET A 324 -3.53 15.95 -21.97
CA MET A 324 -4.89 16.42 -21.69
C MET A 324 -5.38 17.51 -22.65
N ASN A 325 -4.52 18.47 -22.98
CA ASN A 325 -4.83 19.57 -23.89
C ASN A 325 -4.86 19.15 -25.38
N THR A 326 -4.27 18.01 -25.73
CA THR A 326 -4.25 17.48 -27.11
C THR A 326 -5.35 16.45 -27.36
N GLY A 327 -6.34 16.37 -26.46
CA GLY A 327 -7.53 15.53 -26.63
C GLY A 327 -7.42 14.13 -26.04
N HIS A 328 -6.33 13.79 -25.35
CA HIS A 328 -6.22 12.53 -24.63
C HIS A 328 -6.96 12.63 -23.29
N ILE A 329 -7.83 11.66 -23.03
CA ILE A 329 -8.51 11.57 -21.74
C ILE A 329 -7.51 11.04 -20.71
N ALA A 330 -7.35 11.73 -19.59
CA ALA A 330 -6.40 11.32 -18.58
C ALA A 330 -6.93 11.41 -17.15
N MET A 331 -6.42 10.52 -16.30
CA MET A 331 -6.60 10.58 -14.85
C MET A 331 -5.25 10.50 -14.17
N SER A 332 -5.11 11.21 -13.05
CA SER A 332 -3.89 11.17 -12.26
C SER A 332 -4.15 11.43 -10.79
N THR A 333 -3.14 11.18 -9.95
CA THR A 333 -3.16 11.61 -8.55
C THR A 333 -2.02 12.56 -8.20
N GLY A 334 -2.23 13.37 -7.16
CA GLY A 334 -1.20 14.25 -6.62
C GLY A 334 -1.43 14.56 -5.15
N HIS A 335 -0.36 14.91 -4.45
CA HIS A 335 -0.44 15.28 -3.03
C HIS A 335 -0.84 16.75 -2.88
N SER A 336 -1.88 17.04 -2.10
CA SER A 336 -2.27 18.41 -1.71
C SER A 336 -3.13 18.40 -0.45
N ASN A 337 -3.32 19.57 0.15
CA ASN A 337 -4.17 19.77 1.32
C ASN A 337 -5.60 20.23 0.97
N SER A 338 -5.85 20.61 -0.27
CA SER A 338 -7.18 20.95 -0.81
C SER A 338 -7.21 20.83 -2.33
N ALA A 339 -8.38 21.00 -2.94
CA ALA A 339 -8.48 21.08 -4.40
C ALA A 339 -7.77 22.35 -4.95
N GLU A 340 -7.88 23.48 -4.26
CA GLU A 340 -7.23 24.74 -4.64
C GLU A 340 -5.70 24.65 -4.51
N ASP A 341 -5.19 24.08 -3.41
CA ASP A 341 -3.76 23.85 -3.20
C ASP A 341 -3.16 22.94 -4.29
N MET A 342 -3.95 21.99 -4.80
CA MET A 342 -3.49 21.13 -5.91
C MET A 342 -3.13 21.94 -7.15
N LEU A 343 -3.88 23.00 -7.47
CA LEU A 343 -3.59 23.85 -8.63
C LEU A 343 -2.23 24.55 -8.48
N ALA A 344 -1.94 25.12 -7.31
CA ALA A 344 -0.65 25.75 -7.02
C ALA A 344 0.51 24.73 -7.09
N ARG A 345 0.28 23.48 -6.67
CA ARG A 345 1.28 22.42 -6.77
C ARG A 345 1.50 21.97 -8.21
N ILE A 346 0.45 21.90 -9.03
CA ILE A 346 0.57 21.63 -10.46
C ILE A 346 1.36 22.75 -11.15
N GLU A 347 1.10 24.03 -10.85
CA GLU A 347 1.90 25.17 -11.33
C GLU A 347 3.39 24.95 -11.02
N THR A 348 3.70 24.61 -9.76
CA THR A 348 5.07 24.35 -9.31
C THR A 348 5.72 23.17 -10.07
N MET A 349 5.00 22.07 -10.26
CA MET A 349 5.50 20.89 -10.98
C MET A 349 5.79 21.19 -12.45
N VAL A 350 4.96 22.03 -13.10
CA VAL A 350 5.19 22.46 -14.48
C VAL A 350 6.45 23.32 -14.58
N LEU A 351 6.64 24.26 -13.64
CA LEU A 351 7.84 25.11 -13.58
C LEU A 351 9.14 24.32 -13.37
N MET A 352 9.09 23.15 -12.72
CA MET A 352 10.25 22.24 -12.61
C MET A 352 10.61 21.59 -13.94
N GLY A 353 9.67 21.48 -14.88
CA GLY A 353 9.84 20.74 -16.13
C GLY A 353 10.07 21.61 -17.37
N MET A 354 9.62 22.87 -17.35
CA MET A 354 9.78 23.85 -18.41
C MET A 354 9.73 25.29 -17.86
N ASP A 355 10.51 26.19 -18.46
CA ASP A 355 10.47 27.62 -18.17
C ASP A 355 9.44 28.31 -19.09
N ILE A 356 8.20 28.43 -18.61
CA ILE A 356 7.07 29.05 -19.32
C ILE A 356 6.43 30.10 -18.39
N PRO A 357 5.96 31.25 -18.91
CA PRO A 357 5.26 32.24 -18.09
C PRO A 357 4.05 31.66 -17.34
N LEU A 358 3.91 32.03 -16.06
CA LEU A 358 2.85 31.52 -15.17
C LEU A 358 1.42 31.66 -15.73
N PRO A 359 1.03 32.76 -16.41
CA PRO A 359 -0.30 32.85 -17.02
C PRO A 359 -0.57 31.78 -18.07
N ALA A 360 0.46 31.40 -18.86
CA ALA A 360 0.33 30.35 -19.85
C ALA A 360 0.20 28.96 -19.20
N ILE A 361 0.95 28.71 -18.12
CA ILE A 361 0.81 27.49 -17.31
C ILE A 361 -0.62 27.39 -16.76
N ARG A 362 -1.12 28.45 -16.15
CA ARG A 362 -2.49 28.50 -15.62
C ARG A 362 -3.55 28.26 -16.69
N GLY A 363 -3.35 28.84 -17.88
CA GLY A 363 -4.21 28.58 -19.04
C GLY A 363 -4.21 27.09 -19.43
N GLN A 364 -3.04 26.44 -19.46
CA GLN A 364 -2.94 25.00 -19.75
C GLN A 364 -3.60 24.13 -18.68
N ILE A 365 -3.50 24.51 -17.40
CA ILE A 365 -4.16 23.80 -16.29
C ILE A 365 -5.67 23.96 -16.40
N ALA A 366 -6.16 25.19 -16.55
CA ALA A 366 -7.58 25.50 -16.67
C ALA A 366 -8.21 24.76 -17.86
N SER A 367 -7.52 24.75 -19.00
CA SER A 367 -7.97 24.03 -20.21
C SER A 367 -7.88 22.51 -20.05
N GLY A 368 -6.79 21.99 -19.50
CA GLY A 368 -6.51 20.55 -19.47
C GLY A 368 -7.30 19.76 -18.44
N ILE A 369 -7.45 20.28 -17.22
CA ILE A 369 -8.11 19.56 -16.11
C ILE A 369 -9.58 19.96 -16.07
N ASP A 370 -10.48 18.97 -15.96
CA ASP A 370 -11.92 19.26 -15.83
C ASP A 370 -12.38 19.20 -14.37
N ILE A 371 -11.95 18.17 -13.64
CA ILE A 371 -12.44 17.88 -12.29
C ILE A 371 -11.27 17.57 -11.37
N ILE A 372 -11.28 18.16 -10.18
CA ILE A 372 -10.46 17.74 -9.04
C ILE A 372 -11.35 17.01 -8.03
N VAL A 373 -10.95 15.79 -7.66
CA VAL A 373 -11.58 15.03 -6.57
C VAL A 373 -10.61 15.02 -5.39
N HIS A 374 -10.96 15.73 -4.32
CA HIS A 374 -10.11 15.82 -3.14
C HIS A 374 -10.51 14.79 -2.07
N LEU A 375 -9.55 14.00 -1.61
CA LEU A 375 -9.72 12.99 -0.57
C LEU A 375 -8.99 13.39 0.71
N GLY A 376 -9.62 13.11 1.85
CA GLY A 376 -9.04 13.37 3.16
C GLY A 376 -9.07 12.15 4.08
N ARG A 377 -8.14 12.13 5.03
CA ARG A 377 -8.17 11.24 6.19
C ARG A 377 -8.58 12.06 7.40
N LEU A 378 -9.72 11.73 7.98
CA LEU A 378 -10.29 12.45 9.12
C LEU A 378 -9.63 12.02 10.45
N ARG A 379 -9.96 12.71 11.55
CA ARG A 379 -9.40 12.45 12.90
C ARG A 379 -9.69 11.03 13.41
N ASP A 380 -10.79 10.42 12.99
CA ASP A 380 -11.14 9.03 13.28
C ASP A 380 -10.41 8.00 12.39
N ARG A 381 -9.44 8.47 11.58
CA ARG A 381 -8.69 7.72 10.57
C ARG A 381 -9.52 7.24 9.38
N SER A 382 -10.82 7.54 9.32
CA SER A 382 -11.64 7.26 8.14
C SER A 382 -11.15 8.05 6.94
N ARG A 383 -11.26 7.47 5.75
CA ARG A 383 -10.92 8.10 4.47
C ARG A 383 -12.22 8.49 3.79
N LYS A 384 -12.36 9.75 3.38
CA LYS A 384 -13.56 10.27 2.72
C LYS A 384 -13.22 11.13 1.52
N LEU A 385 -14.10 11.11 0.52
CA LEU A 385 -14.15 12.16 -0.47
C LEU A 385 -14.58 13.45 0.24
N LEU A 386 -13.77 14.50 0.17
CA LEU A 386 -14.07 15.77 0.83
C LEU A 386 -14.65 16.81 -0.12
N GLU A 387 -14.19 16.84 -1.36
CA GLU A 387 -14.64 17.83 -2.34
C GLU A 387 -14.61 17.25 -3.76
N ILE A 388 -15.63 17.56 -4.56
CA ILE A 388 -15.59 17.45 -6.02
C ILE A 388 -15.63 18.88 -6.55
N CYS A 389 -14.60 19.29 -7.26
CA CYS A 389 -14.44 20.65 -7.75
C CYS A 389 -14.25 20.64 -9.26
N GLU A 390 -15.08 21.39 -9.98
CA GLU A 390 -14.88 21.66 -11.40
C GLU A 390 -13.89 22.80 -11.60
N ILE A 391 -12.99 22.66 -12.55
CA ILE A 391 -12.10 23.75 -13.00
C ILE A 391 -12.83 24.53 -14.08
N LYS A 392 -13.06 25.83 -13.85
CA LYS A 392 -13.64 26.69 -14.88
C LYS A 392 -12.55 26.91 -15.94
N LYS A 393 -12.91 26.74 -17.22
CA LYS A 393 -11.99 26.85 -18.38
C LYS A 393 -11.53 28.28 -18.66
N GLU A 394 -11.39 29.09 -17.61
CA GLU A 394 -11.16 30.52 -17.63
C GLU A 394 -10.26 30.94 -16.46
N LEU A 395 -9.56 32.06 -16.66
CA LEU A 395 -8.75 32.70 -15.61
C LEU A 395 -9.46 33.96 -15.14
N ASP A 396 -9.32 34.26 -13.85
CA ASP A 396 -9.77 35.53 -13.29
C ASP A 396 -9.05 36.70 -13.98
N SER A 397 -9.81 37.65 -14.49
CA SER A 397 -9.27 38.74 -15.32
C SER A 397 -8.36 39.72 -14.56
N VAL A 398 -8.45 39.75 -13.23
CA VAL A 398 -7.68 40.69 -12.38
C VAL A 398 -6.51 39.97 -11.72
N SER A 399 -6.77 38.87 -11.02
CA SER A 399 -5.77 38.12 -10.26
C SER A 399 -5.00 37.10 -11.11
N GLY A 400 -5.51 36.77 -12.30
CA GLY A 400 -4.94 35.72 -13.16
C GLY A 400 -4.97 34.34 -12.53
N LYS A 401 -5.79 34.12 -11.50
CA LYS A 401 -5.97 32.81 -10.85
C LYS A 401 -6.89 31.92 -11.67
N ILE A 402 -6.68 30.62 -11.57
CA ILE A 402 -7.60 29.63 -12.16
C ILE A 402 -8.91 29.67 -11.37
N LEU A 403 -10.03 29.86 -12.06
CA LEU A 403 -11.33 29.88 -11.42
C LEU A 403 -11.84 28.45 -11.20
N THR A 404 -12.48 28.22 -10.06
CA THR A 404 -13.00 26.90 -9.67
C THR A 404 -14.48 26.97 -9.34
N ASN A 405 -15.15 25.82 -9.42
CA ASN A 405 -16.57 25.64 -9.13
C ASN A 405 -16.76 24.37 -8.28
N PRO A 406 -16.75 24.50 -6.94
CA PRO A 406 -17.08 23.39 -6.05
C PRO A 406 -18.47 22.84 -6.39
N LEU A 407 -18.57 21.54 -6.63
CA LEU A 407 -19.82 20.85 -6.96
C LEU A 407 -20.40 20.17 -5.72
N PHE A 408 -19.54 19.49 -4.97
CA PHE A 408 -19.91 18.77 -3.75
C PHE A 408 -18.88 18.98 -2.66
N ARG A 409 -19.33 19.11 -1.41
CA ARG A 409 -18.47 19.18 -0.23
C ARG A 409 -18.99 18.28 0.87
N PHE A 410 -18.07 17.60 1.55
CA PHE A 410 -18.37 16.86 2.77
C PHE A 410 -18.46 17.82 3.95
N GLU A 411 -19.58 17.79 4.66
CA GLU A 411 -19.80 18.53 5.89
C GLU A 411 -19.94 17.54 7.05
N GLU A 412 -19.11 17.68 8.08
CA GLU A 412 -19.23 16.91 9.31
C GLU A 412 -20.52 17.32 10.04
N THR A 413 -21.36 16.34 10.41
CA THR A 413 -22.61 16.61 11.13
C THR A 413 -22.47 16.33 12.61
N HIS A 414 -21.95 15.16 12.97
CA HIS A 414 -21.72 14.76 14.35
C HIS A 414 -20.69 13.64 14.44
N GLU A 415 -20.19 13.43 15.65
CA GLU A 415 -19.37 12.28 16.00
C GLU A 415 -20.27 11.27 16.73
N SER A 416 -20.23 10.00 16.30
CA SER A 416 -20.97 8.94 16.99
C SER A 416 -20.35 8.62 18.36
N ASP A 417 -21.09 7.94 19.23
CA ASP A 417 -20.62 7.50 20.56
C ASP A 417 -19.33 6.66 20.54
N LYS A 418 -18.97 6.10 19.37
CA LYS A 418 -17.75 5.31 19.14
C LYS A 418 -16.59 6.14 18.56
N GLY A 419 -16.70 7.47 18.51
CA GLY A 419 -15.69 8.37 17.96
C GLY A 419 -15.59 8.38 16.43
N ILE A 420 -16.57 7.79 15.73
CA ILE A 420 -16.60 7.77 14.25
C ILE A 420 -17.30 9.02 13.74
N ILE A 421 -16.67 9.72 12.81
CA ILE A 421 -17.21 10.94 12.20
C ILE A 421 -18.30 10.59 11.19
N LYS A 422 -19.45 11.23 11.38
CA LYS A 422 -20.56 11.22 10.45
C LYS A 422 -20.67 12.60 9.79
N GLY A 423 -21.16 12.59 8.56
CA GLY A 423 -21.32 13.78 7.75
C GLY A 423 -22.09 13.47 6.49
N GLU A 424 -22.34 14.52 5.72
CA GLU A 424 -23.12 14.45 4.48
C GLU A 424 -22.38 15.18 3.36
N TRP A 425 -22.65 14.79 2.11
CA TRP A 425 -22.11 15.48 0.94
C TRP A 425 -23.15 16.45 0.41
N ARG A 426 -22.94 17.73 0.65
CA ARG A 426 -23.82 18.78 0.14
C ARG A 426 -23.43 19.14 -1.29
N LYS A 427 -24.45 19.22 -2.15
CA LYS A 427 -24.28 19.85 -3.46
C LYS A 427 -24.23 21.35 -3.28
N VAL A 428 -23.13 21.96 -3.67
CA VAL A 428 -22.87 23.40 -3.51
C VAL A 428 -22.76 24.14 -4.85
N GLY A 429 -22.73 23.40 -5.96
CA GLY A 429 -22.68 23.95 -7.31
C GLY A 429 -23.22 22.99 -8.36
N GLU A 430 -23.52 23.54 -9.54
CA GLU A 430 -23.88 22.79 -10.74
C GLU A 430 -22.69 22.78 -11.70
N ILE A 431 -22.46 21.64 -12.36
CA ILE A 431 -21.44 21.52 -13.40
C ILE A 431 -21.76 22.49 -14.54
N LYS A 432 -20.74 23.17 -15.06
CA LYS A 432 -20.89 24.15 -16.16
C LYS A 432 -20.33 23.64 -17.47
N ASN A 433 -19.20 22.96 -17.44
CA ASN A 433 -18.51 22.43 -18.62
C ASN A 433 -19.18 21.10 -19.05
N THR A 434 -20.31 21.19 -19.74
CA THR A 434 -21.17 20.04 -20.09
C THR A 434 -20.94 19.48 -21.51
N GLU A 435 -20.03 20.07 -22.29
CA GLU A 435 -19.78 19.69 -23.69
C GLU A 435 -19.43 18.21 -23.84
N LYS A 436 -18.60 17.67 -22.93
CA LYS A 436 -18.24 16.24 -22.91
C LYS A 436 -19.42 15.33 -22.58
N LEU A 437 -20.33 15.74 -21.69
CA LEU A 437 -21.57 15.00 -21.42
C LEU A 437 -22.47 14.98 -22.66
N LEU A 438 -22.63 16.13 -23.33
CA LEU A 438 -23.45 16.26 -24.53
C LEU A 438 -22.90 15.42 -25.69
N SER A 439 -21.59 15.50 -25.95
CA SER A 439 -20.95 14.78 -27.07
C SER A 439 -20.92 13.26 -26.87
N SER A 440 -20.81 12.80 -25.63
CA SER A 440 -20.82 11.38 -25.29
C SER A 440 -22.23 10.79 -25.12
N GLY A 441 -23.26 11.64 -25.01
CA GLY A 441 -24.65 11.23 -24.78
C GLY A 441 -24.96 10.77 -23.35
N TYR A 442 -24.02 10.90 -22.41
CA TYR A 442 -24.27 10.56 -21.01
C TYR A 442 -25.02 11.68 -20.28
N LYS A 443 -25.88 11.28 -19.35
CA LYS A 443 -26.61 12.19 -18.46
C LYS A 443 -26.20 11.92 -17.02
N LEU A 444 -26.03 12.99 -16.25
CA LEU A 444 -25.80 12.88 -14.81
C LEU A 444 -27.04 12.31 -14.11
N PRO A 445 -26.86 11.55 -13.01
CA PRO A 445 -27.98 11.03 -12.25
C PRO A 445 -28.84 12.19 -11.69
N PRO A 446 -30.17 12.03 -11.59
CA PRO A 446 -31.02 13.00 -10.90
C PRO A 446 -30.63 13.07 -9.43
N LEU A 447 -30.81 14.25 -8.81
CA LEU A 447 -30.58 14.38 -7.38
C LEU A 447 -31.49 13.44 -6.59
N PRO A 448 -30.97 12.81 -5.52
CA PRO A 448 -31.72 11.87 -4.69
C PRO A 448 -32.84 12.53 -3.90
#